data_AF-A0AAW6LHS4-F1
#
_entry.id   AF-A0AAW6LHS4-F1
#
_cell.length_a   1.000
_cell.length_b   1.000
_cell.length_c   1.000
_cell.angle_alpha   90.00
_cell.angle_beta   90.00
_cell.angle_gamma   90.00
#
_symmetry.space_group_name_H-M   'P 1'
#
loop_
_entity.id
_entity.type
_entity.pdbx_description
1 polymer ?
#
loop_
_entity_poly.entity_id
_entity_poly.type
_entity_poly.pdbx_seq_one_letter_code
_entity_poly.pdbx_strand_id
1 'polypeptide(L)'
;MPTEPMTTPDVGADRPRRWEYPALVALGVAVVLVLGLTIFLTNRSDSDENAAAEQDAERSAQVQSFLDAWAAAQMSDDPSGLAKFVDSSAAPGVLEAEVRRATAAGALEFSDWGYEIPSGGLTPAPRTGAPGGDVEVWNAQVLLRYALDGVDALPTRKAVSMTLAKRGDQWSVLADGSIVGLDGARTAGESWNGPWDFGPLAVAENSAGNALVIGHPGQQAFVDALAADVDSAIENTTQLWGPWWSERAVLMVAGSAEEFTALVGSHHDGASIAAVSVADATADGSSDVSGQRVVFSPAAASRLTDITRRTVLRHELMHIAARSKTRDGSPMWVLEGFAEYAGNRGSSRAWGEIAPTLAAAVRSGDTPTEFPDDTQFSGVPVVSSLAYESAWSINAYIADRFGEAKLTDLFRALASGKMTAEDLDSRIRAVVGVGTEELRAGWVDWTNSHLG
;
A
#
# COMPACT_ATOMS: atom_id res chain seq x y z
N MET A 1 45.12 96.51 -34.73
CA MET A 1 44.69 96.95 -33.38
C MET A 1 44.24 95.71 -32.60
N PRO A 2 44.50 95.64 -31.29
CA PRO A 2 44.68 94.39 -30.53
C PRO A 2 43.40 93.86 -29.87
N THR A 3 43.35 92.55 -29.56
CA THR A 3 43.15 91.96 -28.19
C THR A 3 42.95 90.43 -28.24
N GLU A 4 43.76 89.72 -27.45
CA GLU A 4 43.64 88.32 -26.99
C GLU A 4 42.61 88.23 -25.81
N PRO A 5 42.35 87.06 -25.17
CA PRO A 5 42.26 85.65 -25.61
C PRO A 5 41.05 84.90 -24.94
N MET A 6 40.84 83.59 -25.20
CA MET A 6 40.43 82.62 -24.15
C MET A 6 40.52 81.13 -24.57
N THR A 7 41.41 80.46 -23.84
CA THR A 7 41.70 79.06 -23.47
C THR A 7 40.72 77.87 -23.69
N THR A 8 41.36 76.71 -23.93
CA THR A 8 40.94 75.29 -23.91
C THR A 8 40.65 74.71 -22.50
N PRO A 9 40.07 73.48 -22.40
CA PRO A 9 40.81 72.31 -21.87
C PRO A 9 40.51 71.01 -22.68
N ASP A 10 41.48 70.18 -23.07
CA ASP A 10 42.27 69.15 -22.35
C ASP A 10 41.51 67.84 -21.99
N VAL A 11 41.87 66.74 -22.67
CA VAL A 11 41.85 65.36 -22.16
C VAL A 11 43.05 64.62 -22.76
N GLY A 12 44.09 64.44 -21.94
CA GLY A 12 45.30 63.70 -22.28
C GLY A 12 45.05 62.21 -22.51
N ALA A 13 45.71 61.67 -23.55
CA ALA A 13 45.89 60.24 -23.75
C ALA A 13 47.09 59.76 -22.91
N ASP A 14 46.81 58.98 -21.86
CA ASP A 14 47.82 58.43 -20.97
C ASP A 14 48.54 57.26 -21.66
N ARG A 15 49.88 57.32 -21.71
CA ARG A 15 50.73 56.23 -22.22
C ARG A 15 51.11 55.31 -21.04
N PRO A 16 50.93 53.98 -21.14
CA PRO A 16 51.19 53.06 -20.04
C PRO A 16 52.68 53.03 -19.67
N ARG A 17 52.96 53.02 -18.35
CA ARG A 17 54.31 53.09 -17.80
C ARG A 17 54.97 51.72 -17.75
N ARG A 18 56.29 51.65 -18.03
CA ARG A 18 57.11 50.42 -18.23
C ARG A 18 57.11 49.37 -17.07
N TRP A 19 56.50 49.65 -15.92
CA TRP A 19 56.39 48.72 -14.78
C TRP A 19 55.05 47.97 -14.73
N GLU A 20 54.08 48.30 -15.59
CA GLU A 20 52.76 47.65 -15.64
C GLU A 20 52.80 46.27 -16.33
N TYR A 21 53.75 46.04 -17.23
CA TYR A 21 53.92 44.74 -17.93
C TYR A 21 54.21 43.55 -17.00
N PRO A 22 55.19 43.59 -16.08
CA PRO A 22 55.44 42.47 -15.17
C PRO A 22 54.28 42.22 -14.19
N ALA A 23 53.55 43.26 -13.79
CA ALA A 23 52.38 43.14 -12.92
C ALA A 23 51.19 42.48 -13.64
N LEU A 24 50.96 42.82 -14.91
CA LEU A 24 49.94 42.18 -15.74
C LEU A 24 50.27 40.71 -16.07
N VAL A 25 51.54 40.38 -16.27
CA VAL A 25 51.99 38.99 -16.45
C VAL A 25 51.81 38.18 -15.16
N ALA A 26 52.17 38.73 -13.99
CA ALA A 26 51.96 38.07 -12.70
C ALA A 26 50.46 37.84 -12.41
N LEU A 27 49.61 38.81 -12.73
CA LEU A 27 48.16 38.69 -12.61
C LEU A 27 47.60 37.61 -13.57
N GLY A 28 48.07 37.58 -14.82
CA GLY A 28 47.68 36.56 -15.80
C GLY A 28 48.05 35.14 -15.34
N VAL A 29 49.25 34.96 -14.77
CA VAL A 29 49.67 33.67 -14.20
C VAL A 29 48.82 33.27 -13.00
N ALA A 30 48.51 34.22 -12.10
CA ALA A 30 47.66 33.95 -10.94
C ALA A 30 46.22 33.55 -11.36
N VAL A 31 45.65 34.22 -12.36
CA VAL A 31 44.31 33.90 -12.88
C VAL A 31 44.29 32.52 -13.55
N VAL A 32 45.32 32.17 -14.33
CA VAL A 32 45.45 30.83 -14.94
C VAL A 32 45.63 29.74 -13.88
N LEU A 33 46.38 30.01 -12.80
CA LEU A 33 46.54 29.07 -11.68
C LEU A 33 45.24 28.86 -10.91
N VAL A 34 44.47 29.93 -10.66
CA VAL A 34 43.17 29.83 -9.99
C VAL A 34 42.16 29.09 -10.86
N LEU A 35 42.04 29.43 -12.15
CA LEU A 35 41.18 28.72 -13.09
C LEU A 35 41.57 27.24 -13.24
N GLY A 36 42.87 26.95 -13.33
CA GLY A 36 43.39 25.59 -13.38
C GLY A 36 43.10 24.80 -12.10
N LEU A 37 43.19 25.44 -10.93
CA LEU A 37 42.84 24.83 -9.65
C LEU A 37 41.33 24.60 -9.52
N THR A 38 40.49 25.54 -9.97
CA THR A 38 39.03 25.35 -9.97
C THR A 38 38.63 24.21 -10.89
N ILE A 39 39.11 24.19 -12.14
CA ILE A 39 38.84 23.08 -13.09
C ILE A 39 39.35 21.74 -12.53
N PHE A 40 40.53 21.72 -11.92
CA PHE A 40 41.08 20.51 -11.30
C PHE A 40 40.25 20.04 -10.09
N LEU A 41 39.78 20.96 -9.24
CA LEU A 41 38.93 20.63 -8.10
C LEU A 41 37.54 20.15 -8.53
N THR A 42 36.92 20.77 -9.54
CA THR A 42 35.63 20.35 -10.08
C THR A 42 35.72 19.02 -10.82
N ASN A 43 36.75 18.81 -11.64
CA ASN A 43 36.96 17.50 -12.28
C ASN A 43 37.24 16.39 -11.27
N ARG A 44 37.90 16.74 -10.14
CA ARG A 44 38.16 15.78 -9.06
C ARG A 44 36.90 15.45 -8.26
N SER A 45 36.04 16.44 -7.97
CA SER A 45 34.74 16.16 -7.35
C SER A 45 33.87 15.31 -8.26
N ASP A 46 33.81 15.62 -9.57
CA ASP A 46 33.05 14.83 -10.53
C ASP A 46 33.62 13.41 -10.67
N SER A 47 34.95 13.24 -10.61
CA SER A 47 35.56 11.90 -10.63
C SER A 47 35.33 11.11 -9.35
N ASP A 48 35.37 11.78 -8.19
CA ASP A 48 35.15 11.13 -6.89
C ASP A 48 33.66 10.76 -6.71
N GLU A 49 32.73 11.60 -7.16
CA GLU A 49 31.29 11.31 -7.19
C GLU A 49 30.96 10.18 -8.18
N ASN A 50 31.53 10.18 -9.38
CA ASN A 50 31.37 9.08 -10.33
C ASN A 50 31.93 7.76 -9.80
N ALA A 51 33.13 7.78 -9.18
CA ALA A 51 33.72 6.59 -8.58
C ALA A 51 32.89 6.05 -7.40
N ALA A 52 32.31 6.93 -6.57
CA ALA A 52 31.41 6.53 -5.50
C ALA A 52 30.10 5.93 -6.05
N ALA A 53 29.52 6.54 -7.09
CA ALA A 53 28.33 6.02 -7.76
C ALA A 53 28.56 4.67 -8.43
N GLU A 54 29.73 4.46 -9.06
CA GLU A 54 30.14 3.18 -9.62
C GLU A 54 30.29 2.10 -8.54
N GLN A 55 30.93 2.43 -7.40
CA GLN A 55 31.05 1.50 -6.27
C GLN A 55 29.69 1.14 -5.65
N ASP A 56 28.77 2.11 -5.53
CA ASP A 56 27.42 1.88 -5.03
C ASP A 56 26.60 1.01 -5.98
N ALA A 57 26.74 1.21 -7.30
CA ALA A 57 26.12 0.37 -8.32
C ALA A 57 26.67 -1.07 -8.29
N GLU A 58 27.99 -1.23 -8.19
CA GLU A 58 28.63 -2.54 -8.06
C GLU A 58 28.17 -3.26 -6.78
N ARG A 59 28.15 -2.54 -5.64
CA ARG A 59 27.66 -3.09 -4.36
C ARG A 59 26.21 -3.55 -4.46
N SER A 60 25.35 -2.73 -5.08
CA SER A 60 23.94 -3.06 -5.28
C SER A 60 23.77 -4.30 -6.17
N ALA A 61 24.59 -4.45 -7.22
CA ALA A 61 24.59 -5.64 -8.07
C ALA A 61 25.04 -6.91 -7.31
N GLN A 62 26.06 -6.80 -6.46
CA GLN A 62 26.51 -7.91 -5.60
C GLN A 62 25.42 -8.33 -4.62
N VAL A 63 24.77 -7.37 -3.95
CA VAL A 63 23.66 -7.65 -3.03
C VAL A 63 22.46 -8.23 -3.78
N GLN A 64 22.12 -7.73 -4.97
CA GLN A 64 21.06 -8.29 -5.79
C GLN A 64 21.34 -9.77 -6.13
N SER A 65 22.55 -10.10 -6.55
CA SER A 65 22.93 -11.50 -6.83
C SER A 65 22.85 -12.39 -5.58
N PHE A 66 23.18 -11.85 -4.40
CA PHE A 66 23.01 -12.55 -3.13
C PHE A 66 21.53 -12.79 -2.80
N LEU A 67 20.70 -11.76 -2.97
CA LEU A 67 19.25 -11.82 -2.75
C LEU A 67 18.55 -12.80 -3.68
N ASP A 68 18.96 -12.88 -4.96
CA ASP A 68 18.44 -13.86 -5.91
C ASP A 68 18.74 -15.30 -5.47
N ALA A 69 19.97 -15.54 -5.01
CA ALA A 69 20.39 -16.85 -4.51
C ALA A 69 19.70 -17.21 -3.19
N TRP A 70 19.48 -16.23 -2.31
CA TRP A 70 18.70 -16.38 -1.10
C TRP A 70 17.27 -16.78 -1.43
N ALA A 71 16.57 -15.99 -2.25
CA ALA A 71 15.18 -16.24 -2.65
C ALA A 71 14.99 -17.67 -3.19
N ALA A 72 15.92 -18.14 -4.04
CA ALA A 72 15.89 -19.49 -4.57
C ALA A 72 16.04 -20.58 -3.48
N ALA A 73 16.76 -20.30 -2.39
CA ALA A 73 16.90 -21.23 -1.27
C ALA A 73 15.70 -21.20 -0.32
N GLN A 74 15.04 -20.06 -0.12
CA GLN A 74 13.78 -19.97 0.64
C GLN A 74 12.70 -20.82 -0.02
N MET A 75 12.63 -20.81 -1.35
CA MET A 75 11.62 -21.55 -2.12
C MET A 75 12.11 -22.94 -2.57
N SER A 76 13.17 -23.46 -1.96
CA SER A 76 13.64 -24.82 -2.24
C SER A 76 12.91 -25.86 -1.38
N ASP A 77 12.86 -27.11 -1.86
CA ASP A 77 12.28 -28.24 -1.11
C ASP A 77 12.97 -28.49 0.25
N ASP A 78 14.19 -27.99 0.43
CA ASP A 78 14.97 -28.10 1.67
C ASP A 78 15.49 -26.72 2.14
N PRO A 79 14.69 -26.00 2.95
CA PRO A 79 15.07 -24.71 3.50
C PRO A 79 16.29 -24.75 4.44
N SER A 80 16.80 -25.93 4.84
CA SER A 80 18.03 -26.00 5.65
C SER A 80 19.26 -25.45 4.93
N GLY A 81 19.21 -25.39 3.58
CA GLY A 81 20.19 -24.71 2.74
C GLY A 81 20.35 -23.22 3.03
N LEU A 82 19.40 -22.59 3.76
CA LEU A 82 19.49 -21.19 4.19
C LEU A 82 20.68 -20.92 5.14
N ALA A 83 21.19 -21.95 5.81
CA ALA A 83 22.36 -21.85 6.69
C ALA A 83 23.59 -21.26 5.99
N LYS A 84 23.73 -21.42 4.67
CA LYS A 84 24.86 -20.87 3.90
C LYS A 84 24.78 -19.35 3.69
N PHE A 85 23.61 -18.75 3.87
CA PHE A 85 23.40 -17.32 3.71
C PHE A 85 23.45 -16.57 5.03
N VAL A 86 23.31 -17.25 6.18
CA VAL A 86 23.33 -16.61 7.49
C VAL A 86 24.76 -16.49 8.01
N ASP A 87 25.16 -15.30 8.46
CA ASP A 87 26.50 -15.06 9.00
C ASP A 87 26.68 -15.85 10.31
N SER A 88 27.88 -16.40 10.53
CA SER A 88 28.23 -17.09 11.78
C SER A 88 28.08 -16.25 13.05
N SER A 89 28.06 -14.93 12.92
CA SER A 89 27.88 -13.95 13.99
C SER A 89 26.45 -13.38 14.06
N ALA A 90 25.51 -13.93 13.29
CA ALA A 90 24.10 -13.59 13.36
C ALA A 90 23.54 -13.85 14.77
N ALA A 91 22.51 -13.09 15.14
CA ALA A 91 21.84 -13.27 16.43
C ALA A 91 21.29 -14.71 16.56
N PRO A 92 21.31 -15.32 17.76
CA PRO A 92 20.68 -16.62 17.96
C PRO A 92 19.21 -16.59 17.52
N GLY A 93 18.79 -17.56 16.71
CA GLY A 93 17.41 -17.65 16.23
C GLY A 93 17.17 -17.14 14.81
N VAL A 94 18.10 -16.41 14.18
CA VAL A 94 17.93 -15.90 12.79
C VAL A 94 17.70 -17.05 11.82
N LEU A 95 18.62 -18.03 11.79
CA LEU A 95 18.49 -19.17 10.89
C LEU A 95 17.21 -19.96 11.16
N GLU A 96 16.88 -20.21 12.43
CA GLU A 96 15.67 -20.94 12.78
C GLU A 96 14.39 -20.17 12.39
N ALA A 97 14.39 -18.83 12.47
CA ALA A 97 13.30 -18.00 12.02
C ALA A 97 13.12 -18.05 10.50
N GLU A 98 14.22 -17.92 9.74
CA GLU A 98 14.22 -18.03 8.28
C GLU A 98 13.74 -19.41 7.80
N VAL A 99 14.21 -20.49 8.42
CA VAL A 99 13.77 -21.85 8.09
C VAL A 99 12.29 -22.03 8.40
N ARG A 100 11.80 -21.52 9.54
CA ARG A 100 10.35 -21.58 9.87
C ARG A 100 9.52 -20.81 8.86
N ARG A 101 9.95 -19.61 8.48
CA ARG A 101 9.28 -18.78 7.47
C ARG A 101 9.20 -19.50 6.13
N ALA A 102 10.32 -19.98 5.62
CA ALA A 102 10.39 -20.70 4.34
C ALA A 102 9.51 -21.96 4.37
N THR A 103 9.53 -22.72 5.48
CA THR A 103 8.66 -23.89 5.66
C THR A 103 7.18 -23.52 5.65
N ALA A 104 6.79 -22.43 6.31
CA ALA A 104 5.41 -21.95 6.33
C ALA A 104 4.96 -21.43 4.95
N ALA A 105 5.83 -20.70 4.26
CA ALA A 105 5.59 -20.22 2.89
C ALA A 105 5.43 -21.39 1.91
N GLY A 106 6.13 -22.51 2.11
CA GLY A 106 6.00 -23.73 1.30
C GLY A 106 4.63 -24.42 1.36
N ALA A 107 3.69 -23.92 2.17
CA ALA A 107 2.28 -24.32 2.09
C ALA A 107 1.52 -23.64 0.93
N LEU A 108 2.15 -22.71 0.23
CA LEU A 108 1.59 -21.92 -0.87
C LEU A 108 2.42 -22.12 -2.13
N GLU A 109 1.74 -22.08 -3.28
CA GLU A 109 2.39 -22.05 -4.59
C GLU A 109 2.57 -20.59 -5.06
N PHE A 110 3.78 -20.27 -5.54
CA PHE A 110 4.13 -18.93 -6.01
C PHE A 110 4.51 -18.98 -7.49
N SER A 111 3.88 -18.13 -8.29
CA SER A 111 4.31 -17.89 -9.68
C SER A 111 5.51 -16.93 -9.73
N ASP A 112 5.76 -16.20 -8.63
CA ASP A 112 6.87 -15.29 -8.49
C ASP A 112 7.31 -15.19 -7.01
N TRP A 113 8.62 -15.21 -6.77
CA TRP A 113 9.24 -14.98 -5.46
C TRP A 113 10.67 -14.47 -5.66
N GLY A 114 10.97 -13.29 -5.12
CA GLY A 114 12.30 -12.70 -5.19
C GLY A 114 12.40 -11.41 -4.40
N TYR A 115 13.61 -10.84 -4.37
CA TYR A 115 13.84 -9.54 -3.75
C TYR A 115 14.42 -8.58 -4.77
N GLU A 116 14.14 -7.29 -4.60
CA GLU A 116 14.72 -6.21 -5.39
C GLU A 116 15.40 -5.22 -4.42
N ILE A 117 16.65 -4.86 -4.68
CA ILE A 117 17.31 -3.76 -3.96
C ILE A 117 17.10 -2.43 -4.72
N PRO A 118 16.28 -1.50 -4.21
CA PRO A 118 16.12 -0.19 -4.84
C PRO A 118 17.40 0.65 -4.69
N SER A 119 17.57 1.64 -5.56
CA SER A 119 18.63 2.64 -5.41
C SER A 119 18.53 3.33 -4.05
N GLY A 120 19.66 3.39 -3.32
CA GLY A 120 19.69 3.93 -1.95
C GLY A 120 19.13 2.99 -0.87
N GLY A 121 18.72 1.77 -1.22
CA GLY A 121 18.27 0.76 -0.27
C GLY A 121 19.37 0.22 0.64
N LEU A 122 20.65 0.43 0.28
CA LEU A 122 21.81 0.05 1.07
C LEU A 122 22.43 1.25 1.78
N THR A 123 22.55 1.16 3.10
CA THR A 123 23.25 2.17 3.90
C THR A 123 24.21 1.51 4.89
N PRO A 124 25.38 2.11 5.17
CA PRO A 124 26.28 1.60 6.21
C PRO A 124 25.56 1.57 7.56
N ALA A 125 25.64 0.43 8.24
CA ALA A 125 25.10 0.25 9.58
C ALA A 125 26.24 0.32 10.61
N PRO A 126 25.98 0.86 11.82
CA PRO A 126 26.95 0.77 12.90
C PRO A 126 27.23 -0.70 13.23
N ARG A 127 28.48 -1.00 13.62
CA ARG A 127 28.87 -2.31 14.16
C ARG A 127 28.30 -2.48 15.59
N THR A 128 26.98 -2.45 15.75
CA THR A 128 26.33 -2.76 17.03
C THR A 128 26.43 -4.27 17.27
N GLY A 129 26.89 -4.69 18.44
CA GLY A 129 27.08 -6.11 18.78
C GLY A 129 28.44 -6.72 18.38
N ALA A 130 29.36 -5.92 17.81
CA ALA A 130 30.75 -6.30 17.50
C ALA A 130 30.93 -7.70 16.87
N PRO A 131 30.35 -7.96 15.68
CA PRO A 131 30.68 -9.17 14.93
C PRO A 131 32.21 -9.26 14.77
N GLY A 132 32.79 -10.38 15.18
CA GLY A 132 34.24 -10.55 15.20
C GLY A 132 34.88 -10.51 13.81
N GLY A 133 36.15 -10.12 13.74
CA GLY A 133 36.92 -10.09 12.49
C GLY A 133 36.66 -8.86 11.62
N ASP A 134 37.13 -8.91 10.37
CA ASP A 134 36.92 -7.85 9.39
C ASP A 134 35.54 -8.04 8.73
N VAL A 135 34.61 -7.13 9.03
CA VAL A 135 33.22 -7.19 8.57
C VAL A 135 32.65 -5.79 8.40
N GLU A 136 32.01 -5.57 7.26
CA GLU A 136 31.18 -4.38 7.03
C GLU A 136 29.72 -4.75 7.29
N VAL A 137 28.97 -3.88 7.95
CA VAL A 137 27.55 -4.09 8.24
C VAL A 137 26.73 -3.07 7.46
N TRP A 138 25.66 -3.54 6.84
CA TRP A 138 24.82 -2.76 5.94
C TRP A 138 23.35 -2.95 6.32
N ASN A 139 22.62 -1.85 6.48
CA ASN A 139 21.17 -1.89 6.48
C ASN A 139 20.71 -1.97 5.02
N ALA A 140 19.85 -2.94 4.73
CA ALA A 140 19.24 -3.16 3.43
C ALA A 140 17.73 -3.03 3.54
N GLN A 141 17.16 -2.00 2.93
CA GLN A 141 15.73 -1.89 2.66
C GLN A 141 15.48 -2.47 1.28
N VAL A 142 14.97 -3.69 1.23
CA VAL A 142 14.68 -4.43 -0.01
C VAL A 142 13.17 -4.49 -0.25
N LEU A 143 12.77 -4.80 -1.48
CA LEU A 143 11.39 -5.08 -1.82
C LEU A 143 11.25 -6.60 -2.02
N LEU A 144 10.51 -7.27 -1.15
CA LEU A 144 10.03 -8.63 -1.42
C LEU A 144 8.99 -8.54 -2.54
N ARG A 145 9.30 -9.15 -3.67
CA ARG A 145 8.42 -9.31 -4.82
C ARG A 145 7.85 -10.73 -4.82
N TYR A 146 6.53 -10.87 -4.81
CA TYR A 146 5.90 -12.18 -4.92
C TYR A 146 4.54 -12.15 -5.62
N ALA A 147 4.13 -13.29 -6.15
CA ALA A 147 2.79 -13.53 -6.69
C ALA A 147 2.35 -14.94 -6.34
N LEU A 148 1.16 -15.08 -5.76
CA LEU A 148 0.54 -16.38 -5.51
C LEU A 148 0.04 -16.97 -6.84
N ASP A 149 0.40 -18.22 -7.11
CA ASP A 149 0.02 -18.88 -8.38
C ASP A 149 -1.50 -18.99 -8.51
N GLY A 150 -2.00 -18.89 -9.75
CA GLY A 150 -3.43 -18.97 -10.08
C GLY A 150 -4.29 -17.75 -9.69
N VAL A 151 -3.96 -17.02 -8.62
CA VAL A 151 -4.82 -15.96 -8.06
C VAL A 151 -4.27 -14.54 -8.24
N ASP A 152 -2.96 -14.32 -8.11
CA ASP A 152 -2.37 -13.01 -8.37
C ASP A 152 -2.16 -12.79 -9.88
N ALA A 153 -2.71 -11.69 -10.42
CA ALA A 153 -2.51 -11.33 -11.82
C ALA A 153 -1.20 -10.56 -12.05
N LEU A 154 -0.72 -9.85 -11.02
CA LEU A 154 0.50 -9.06 -11.02
C LEU A 154 1.23 -9.29 -9.68
N PRO A 155 2.57 -9.36 -9.68
CA PRO A 155 3.32 -9.48 -8.45
C PRO A 155 3.17 -8.22 -7.59
N THR A 156 3.08 -8.43 -6.28
CA THR A 156 3.12 -7.37 -5.27
C THR A 156 4.55 -7.12 -4.81
N ARG A 157 4.82 -5.92 -4.27
CA ARG A 157 6.11 -5.54 -3.68
C ARG A 157 5.90 -5.03 -2.26
N LYS A 158 6.63 -5.61 -1.31
CA LYS A 158 6.57 -5.24 0.11
C LYS A 158 7.94 -4.88 0.64
N ALA A 159 8.04 -3.75 1.33
CA ALA A 159 9.30 -3.31 1.92
C ALA A 159 9.68 -4.20 3.10
N VAL A 160 10.85 -4.83 3.01
CA VAL A 160 11.42 -5.70 4.03
C VAL A 160 12.79 -5.15 4.42
N SER A 161 13.06 -5.13 5.72
CA SER A 161 14.33 -4.61 6.23
C SER A 161 15.24 -5.73 6.71
N MET A 162 16.52 -5.62 6.36
CA MET A 162 17.54 -6.64 6.61
C MET A 162 18.84 -5.97 7.06
N THR A 163 19.62 -6.68 7.85
CA THR A 163 20.99 -6.30 8.19
C THR A 163 21.94 -7.32 7.56
N LEU A 164 22.76 -6.87 6.62
CA LEU A 164 23.71 -7.69 5.89
C LEU A 164 25.12 -7.51 6.45
N ALA A 165 25.89 -8.59 6.46
CA ALA A 165 27.31 -8.60 6.74
C ALA A 165 28.09 -8.85 5.44
N LYS A 166 29.18 -8.10 5.23
CA LYS A 166 30.13 -8.32 4.14
C LYS A 166 31.49 -8.70 4.70
N ARG A 167 32.02 -9.86 4.30
CA ARG A 167 33.35 -10.37 4.67
C ARG A 167 34.15 -10.68 3.40
N GLY A 168 35.11 -9.82 3.06
CA GLY A 168 35.69 -9.84 1.72
C GLY A 168 34.60 -9.61 0.67
N ASP A 169 34.42 -10.55 -0.25
CA ASP A 169 33.37 -10.49 -1.29
C ASP A 169 32.10 -11.27 -0.92
N GLN A 170 32.04 -11.87 0.27
CA GLN A 170 30.89 -12.68 0.70
C GLN A 170 29.88 -11.83 1.46
N TRP A 171 28.62 -11.92 1.02
CA TRP A 171 27.45 -11.33 1.66
C TRP A 171 26.67 -12.38 2.44
N SER A 172 26.16 -12.00 3.61
CA SER A 172 25.36 -12.87 4.48
C SER A 172 24.38 -12.07 5.34
N VAL A 173 23.35 -12.75 5.84
CA VAL A 173 22.35 -12.20 6.78
C VAL A 173 22.95 -12.12 8.17
N LEU A 174 22.91 -10.96 8.79
CA LEU A 174 23.21 -10.80 10.22
C LEU A 174 21.93 -10.76 11.06
N ALA A 175 20.90 -10.11 10.54
CA ALA A 175 19.55 -10.10 11.08
C ALA A 175 18.54 -9.87 9.95
N ASP A 176 17.39 -10.51 10.03
CA ASP A 176 16.22 -10.15 9.24
C ASP A 176 15.23 -9.45 10.19
N GLY A 177 14.52 -8.42 9.72
CA GLY A 177 13.70 -7.54 10.57
C GLY A 177 12.59 -8.20 11.39
N SER A 178 12.47 -9.53 11.39
CA SER A 178 11.61 -10.31 12.28
C SER A 178 12.11 -10.40 13.72
N ILE A 179 13.40 -10.20 13.98
CA ILE A 179 13.93 -10.26 15.35
C ILE A 179 13.75 -8.92 16.05
N VAL A 180 12.82 -8.91 17.00
CA VAL A 180 12.62 -7.84 17.98
C VAL A 180 13.56 -8.07 19.17
N GLY A 181 14.37 -7.06 19.49
CA GLY A 181 15.23 -7.05 20.67
C GLY A 181 14.42 -7.02 21.98
N LEU A 182 15.08 -7.32 23.11
CA LEU A 182 14.46 -7.31 24.45
C LEU A 182 13.91 -5.94 24.87
N ASP A 183 14.38 -4.86 24.24
CA ASP A 183 13.92 -3.48 24.41
C ASP A 183 12.74 -3.11 23.49
N GLY A 184 12.24 -4.06 22.70
CA GLY A 184 11.18 -3.85 21.73
C GLY A 184 11.65 -3.23 20.41
N ALA A 185 12.95 -2.93 20.26
CA ALA A 185 13.49 -2.38 19.03
C ALA A 185 13.77 -3.50 18.01
N ARG A 186 13.30 -3.34 16.77
CA ARG A 186 13.65 -4.25 15.67
C ARG A 186 15.10 -4.03 15.27
N THR A 187 15.83 -5.13 15.11
CA THR A 187 17.27 -5.12 14.80
C THR A 187 17.60 -4.60 13.40
N ALA A 188 16.64 -4.60 12.47
CA ALA A 188 16.77 -4.07 11.10
C ALA A 188 15.80 -2.92 10.77
N GLY A 189 15.00 -2.41 11.72
CA GLY A 189 13.97 -1.39 11.46
C GLY A 189 12.57 -1.97 11.16
N GLU A 190 11.63 -1.11 10.76
CA GLU A 190 10.27 -1.55 10.39
C GLU A 190 10.33 -2.39 9.10
N SER A 191 9.60 -3.50 9.10
CA SER A 191 9.61 -4.49 8.02
C SER A 191 8.19 -5.00 7.85
N TRP A 192 7.75 -5.12 6.60
CA TRP A 192 6.53 -5.84 6.28
C TRP A 192 6.71 -7.33 6.61
N ASN A 193 5.63 -7.95 7.09
CA ASN A 193 5.56 -9.38 7.41
C ASN A 193 4.33 -9.97 6.71
N GLY A 194 4.50 -11.11 6.05
CA GLY A 194 3.42 -11.87 5.43
C GLY A 194 2.82 -12.89 6.40
N PRO A 195 1.75 -13.62 6.00
CA PRO A 195 1.12 -14.60 6.88
C PRO A 195 2.10 -15.71 7.32
N TRP A 196 3.06 -16.08 6.47
CA TRP A 196 4.12 -17.07 6.78
C TRP A 196 5.10 -16.62 7.87
N ASP A 197 5.14 -15.34 8.22
CA ASP A 197 5.94 -14.83 9.34
C ASP A 197 5.31 -15.14 10.70
N PHE A 198 4.00 -15.43 10.73
CA PHE A 198 3.22 -15.64 11.95
C PHE A 198 3.02 -17.12 12.32
N GLY A 199 3.58 -18.03 11.53
CA GLY A 199 3.61 -19.47 11.81
C GLY A 199 3.10 -20.33 10.66
N PRO A 200 2.88 -21.64 10.91
CA PRO A 200 2.37 -22.56 9.91
C PRO A 200 1.03 -22.10 9.34
N LEU A 201 0.82 -22.33 8.04
CA LEU A 201 -0.39 -21.90 7.35
C LEU A 201 -1.42 -23.03 7.25
N ALA A 202 -2.69 -22.64 7.30
CA ALA A 202 -3.83 -23.43 6.83
C ALA A 202 -4.33 -22.81 5.54
N VAL A 203 -4.51 -23.62 4.51
CA VAL A 203 -4.83 -23.14 3.16
C VAL A 203 -6.05 -23.90 2.64
N ALA A 204 -6.97 -23.18 2.02
CA ALA A 204 -8.07 -23.76 1.27
C ALA A 204 -8.27 -23.01 -0.05
N GLU A 205 -8.67 -23.73 -1.07
CA GLU A 205 -9.08 -23.17 -2.37
C GLU A 205 -10.59 -23.33 -2.53
N ASN A 206 -11.18 -22.42 -3.29
CA ASN A 206 -12.57 -22.54 -3.70
C ASN A 206 -12.75 -23.58 -4.82
N SER A 207 -14.00 -23.95 -5.10
CA SER A 207 -14.29 -25.00 -6.08
C SER A 207 -13.85 -24.63 -7.50
N ALA A 208 -13.84 -23.33 -7.84
CA ALA A 208 -13.46 -22.82 -9.15
C ALA A 208 -11.95 -22.60 -9.33
N GLY A 209 -11.14 -22.69 -8.27
CA GLY A 209 -9.67 -22.55 -8.34
C GLY A 209 -9.18 -21.13 -8.66
N ASN A 210 -10.01 -20.11 -8.45
CA ASN A 210 -9.69 -18.70 -8.67
C ASN A 210 -9.69 -17.87 -7.37
N ALA A 211 -9.85 -18.51 -6.21
CA ALA A 211 -9.69 -17.88 -4.92
C ALA A 211 -8.92 -18.76 -3.92
N LEU A 212 -8.04 -18.13 -3.16
CA LEU A 212 -7.20 -18.77 -2.15
C LEU A 212 -7.52 -18.18 -0.78
N VAL A 213 -7.72 -19.03 0.22
CA VAL A 213 -7.95 -18.65 1.61
C VAL A 213 -6.78 -19.12 2.46
N ILE A 214 -6.14 -18.17 3.13
CA ILE A 214 -4.93 -18.39 3.94
C ILE A 214 -5.26 -18.04 5.38
N GLY A 215 -4.94 -18.92 6.32
CA GLY A 215 -5.01 -18.65 7.75
C GLY A 215 -4.00 -19.51 8.49
N HIS A 216 -4.32 -19.89 9.72
CA HIS A 216 -3.48 -20.77 10.54
C HIS A 216 -4.23 -22.04 10.97
N PRO A 217 -3.55 -23.14 11.32
CA PRO A 217 -4.18 -24.41 11.68
C PRO A 217 -5.30 -24.33 12.72
N GLY A 218 -5.22 -23.41 13.68
CA GLY A 218 -6.28 -23.17 14.67
C GLY A 218 -7.59 -22.59 14.09
N GLN A 219 -7.60 -22.18 12.82
CA GLN A 219 -8.68 -21.46 12.16
C GLN A 219 -9.26 -22.23 10.95
N GLN A 220 -8.88 -23.50 10.76
CA GLN A 220 -9.25 -24.30 9.57
C GLN A 220 -10.74 -24.25 9.25
N ALA A 221 -11.62 -24.40 10.24
CA ALA A 221 -13.07 -24.40 10.01
C ALA A 221 -13.58 -23.08 9.41
N PHE A 222 -12.99 -21.95 9.78
CA PHE A 222 -13.36 -20.64 9.22
C PHE A 222 -12.75 -20.43 7.84
N VAL A 223 -11.51 -20.91 7.62
CA VAL A 223 -10.84 -20.94 6.31
C VAL A 223 -11.68 -21.74 5.29
N ASP A 224 -12.12 -22.95 5.66
CA ASP A 224 -12.97 -23.81 4.81
C ASP A 224 -14.32 -23.15 4.52
N ALA A 225 -14.92 -22.49 5.52
CA ALA A 225 -16.19 -21.81 5.36
C ALA A 225 -16.11 -20.62 4.39
N LEU A 226 -15.02 -19.84 4.44
CA LEU A 226 -14.76 -18.77 3.47
C LEU A 226 -14.55 -19.33 2.06
N ALA A 227 -13.78 -20.42 1.92
CA ALA A 227 -13.55 -21.07 0.63
C ALA A 227 -14.87 -21.61 0.01
N ALA A 228 -15.79 -22.09 0.84
CA ALA A 228 -17.12 -22.52 0.39
C ALA A 228 -18.05 -21.35 0.00
N ASP A 229 -17.92 -20.19 0.64
CA ASP A 229 -18.78 -19.03 0.39
C ASP A 229 -18.31 -18.18 -0.82
N VAL A 230 -17.01 -18.19 -1.14
CA VAL A 230 -16.40 -17.24 -2.10
C VAL A 230 -16.89 -17.38 -3.54
N ASP A 231 -17.19 -18.60 -4.01
CA ASP A 231 -17.75 -18.80 -5.37
C ASP A 231 -19.03 -17.97 -5.58
N SER A 232 -19.96 -18.06 -4.62
CA SER A 232 -21.22 -17.31 -4.65
C SER A 232 -21.02 -15.80 -4.45
N ALA A 233 -19.95 -15.41 -3.76
CA ALA A 233 -19.63 -14.01 -3.52
C ALA A 233 -19.04 -13.37 -4.78
N ILE A 234 -18.12 -14.06 -5.49
CA ILE A 234 -17.59 -13.65 -6.80
C ILE A 234 -18.72 -13.53 -7.81
N GLU A 235 -19.65 -14.49 -7.85
CA GLU A 235 -20.82 -14.42 -8.73
C GLU A 235 -21.68 -13.18 -8.43
N ASN A 236 -22.01 -12.95 -7.14
CA ASN A 236 -22.80 -11.79 -6.74
C ASN A 236 -22.13 -10.46 -7.10
N THR A 237 -20.83 -10.33 -6.83
CA THR A 237 -20.02 -9.16 -7.18
C THR A 237 -20.00 -8.95 -8.70
N THR A 238 -19.81 -10.00 -9.48
CA THR A 238 -19.75 -9.93 -10.95
C THR A 238 -21.11 -9.59 -11.56
N GLN A 239 -22.22 -10.05 -10.99
CA GLN A 239 -23.55 -9.67 -11.44
C GLN A 239 -23.83 -8.17 -11.25
N LEU A 240 -23.35 -7.58 -10.15
CA LEU A 240 -23.57 -6.17 -9.82
C LEU A 240 -22.55 -5.24 -10.50
N TRP A 241 -21.26 -5.59 -10.46
CA TRP A 241 -20.17 -4.79 -11.02
C TRP A 241 -19.99 -5.02 -12.54
N GLY A 242 -20.22 -6.24 -13.01
CA GLY A 242 -19.86 -6.72 -14.34
C GLY A 242 -18.50 -7.42 -14.39
N PRO A 243 -18.16 -8.06 -15.54
CA PRO A 243 -16.97 -8.91 -15.71
C PRO A 243 -15.65 -8.13 -15.94
N TRP A 244 -15.54 -6.91 -15.39
CA TRP A 244 -14.45 -5.96 -15.71
C TRP A 244 -13.38 -5.94 -14.61
N TRP A 245 -13.24 -7.05 -13.89
CA TRP A 245 -12.28 -7.27 -12.82
C TRP A 245 -11.75 -8.71 -12.93
N SER A 246 -10.74 -9.09 -12.15
CA SER A 246 -10.06 -10.38 -12.30
C SER A 246 -10.93 -11.59 -11.97
N GLU A 247 -12.03 -11.41 -11.23
CA GLU A 247 -12.80 -12.49 -10.61
C GLU A 247 -11.89 -13.43 -9.80
N ARG A 248 -10.81 -12.89 -9.24
CA ARG A 248 -9.83 -13.61 -8.41
C ARG A 248 -9.71 -12.94 -7.06
N ALA A 249 -9.54 -13.74 -6.02
CA ALA A 249 -9.47 -13.24 -4.65
C ALA A 249 -8.44 -13.99 -3.81
N VAL A 250 -7.74 -13.25 -2.96
CA VAL A 250 -6.92 -13.83 -1.89
C VAL A 250 -7.51 -13.35 -0.58
N LEU A 251 -8.01 -14.29 0.22
CA LEU A 251 -8.57 -14.05 1.54
C LEU A 251 -7.53 -14.48 2.59
N MET A 252 -7.26 -13.64 3.57
CA MET A 252 -6.33 -13.91 4.66
C MET A 252 -7.08 -13.82 5.99
N VAL A 253 -6.81 -14.73 6.92
CA VAL A 253 -7.40 -14.74 8.26
C VAL A 253 -6.28 -14.62 9.29
N ALA A 254 -6.12 -13.42 9.83
CA ALA A 254 -5.05 -13.15 10.79
C ALA A 254 -5.28 -13.93 12.09
N GLY A 255 -4.28 -14.65 12.56
CA GLY A 255 -4.30 -15.35 13.85
C GLY A 255 -4.10 -14.45 15.06
N SER A 256 -3.68 -13.20 14.87
CA SER A 256 -3.47 -12.22 15.94
C SER A 256 -3.73 -10.78 15.50
N ALA A 257 -3.86 -9.86 16.47
CA ALA A 257 -3.99 -8.43 16.19
C ALA A 257 -2.70 -7.84 15.60
N GLU A 258 -1.54 -8.40 15.98
CA GLU A 258 -0.24 -8.01 15.42
C GLU A 258 -0.15 -8.38 13.94
N GLU A 259 -0.54 -9.61 13.59
CA GLU A 259 -0.60 -10.04 12.20
C GLU A 259 -1.58 -9.22 11.38
N PHE A 260 -2.79 -9.00 11.91
CA PHE A 260 -3.77 -8.17 11.23
C PHE A 260 -3.19 -6.78 10.90
N THR A 261 -2.58 -6.13 11.90
CA THR A 261 -1.90 -4.84 11.74
C THR A 261 -0.75 -4.90 10.72
N ALA A 262 0.02 -5.98 10.68
CA ALA A 262 1.10 -6.14 9.71
C ALA A 262 0.59 -6.28 8.26
N LEU A 263 -0.57 -6.93 8.08
CA LEU A 263 -1.19 -7.16 6.78
C LEU A 263 -1.94 -5.92 6.26
N VAL A 264 -2.62 -5.18 7.13
CA VAL A 264 -3.48 -4.04 6.71
C VAL A 264 -2.91 -2.66 7.01
N GLY A 265 -1.85 -2.56 7.82
CA GLY A 265 -1.26 -1.30 8.27
C GLY A 265 -1.82 -0.78 9.60
N SER A 266 -1.07 0.11 10.24
CA SER A 266 -1.31 0.61 11.61
C SER A 266 -2.52 1.55 11.77
N HIS A 267 -3.16 1.94 10.67
CA HIS A 267 -4.35 2.81 10.68
C HIS A 267 -5.66 2.07 10.98
N HIS A 268 -5.64 0.73 11.04
CA HIS A 268 -6.82 -0.08 11.29
C HIS A 268 -6.69 -0.80 12.64
N ASP A 269 -7.65 -0.59 13.54
CA ASP A 269 -7.75 -1.46 14.72
C ASP A 269 -8.49 -2.75 14.35
N GLY A 270 -7.87 -3.91 14.59
CA GLY A 270 -8.48 -5.22 14.33
C GLY A 270 -9.57 -5.60 15.33
N ALA A 271 -9.95 -4.69 16.24
CA ALA A 271 -10.89 -4.97 17.34
C ALA A 271 -12.33 -4.65 16.97
N SER A 272 -12.54 -3.63 16.14
CA SER A 272 -13.85 -3.17 15.68
C SER A 272 -14.20 -3.61 14.26
N ILE A 273 -13.19 -3.98 13.46
CA ILE A 273 -13.35 -4.31 12.04
C ILE A 273 -13.33 -5.83 11.82
N ALA A 274 -14.28 -6.35 11.04
CA ALA A 274 -14.37 -7.78 10.73
C ALA A 274 -13.41 -8.20 9.62
N ALA A 275 -13.28 -7.38 8.58
CA ALA A 275 -12.34 -7.56 7.49
C ALA A 275 -11.97 -6.21 6.85
N VAL A 276 -10.87 -6.19 6.11
CA VAL A 276 -10.42 -5.02 5.33
C VAL A 276 -9.90 -5.48 3.98
N SER A 277 -10.31 -4.79 2.93
CA SER A 277 -9.72 -4.91 1.60
C SER A 277 -8.51 -3.99 1.45
N VAL A 278 -7.36 -4.58 1.12
CA VAL A 278 -6.10 -3.86 0.87
C VAL A 278 -5.61 -4.10 -0.53
N ALA A 279 -4.78 -3.18 -1.04
CA ALA A 279 -4.09 -3.28 -2.31
C ALA A 279 -2.76 -2.54 -2.22
N ASP A 280 -1.83 -2.80 -3.15
CA ASP A 280 -0.63 -2.00 -3.24
C ASP A 280 -0.95 -0.54 -3.60
N ALA A 281 -0.12 0.38 -3.11
CA ALA A 281 -0.19 1.77 -3.53
C ALA A 281 0.16 1.86 -5.02
N THR A 282 -0.79 2.31 -5.82
CA THR A 282 -0.60 2.57 -7.24
C THR A 282 -0.41 4.07 -7.45
N ALA A 283 0.41 4.47 -8.43
CA ALA A 283 0.43 5.86 -8.86
C ALA A 283 -0.99 6.31 -9.27
N ASP A 284 -1.36 7.55 -8.91
CA ASP A 284 -2.65 8.14 -9.28
C ASP A 284 -2.87 8.02 -10.79
N GLY A 285 -3.90 7.26 -11.20
CA GLY A 285 -4.17 7.04 -12.61
C GLY A 285 -3.92 5.63 -13.12
N SER A 286 -3.16 4.80 -12.39
CA SER A 286 -2.87 3.43 -12.80
C SER A 286 -4.15 2.59 -12.86
N SER A 287 -4.33 1.85 -13.95
CA SER A 287 -5.34 0.78 -14.04
C SER A 287 -4.87 -0.52 -13.38
N ASP A 288 -3.57 -0.64 -13.14
CA ASP A 288 -2.93 -1.88 -12.72
C ASP A 288 -2.91 -1.90 -11.19
N VAL A 289 -3.74 -2.76 -10.61
CA VAL A 289 -3.86 -2.96 -9.18
C VAL A 289 -3.24 -4.31 -8.82
N SER A 290 -2.20 -4.31 -8.00
CA SER A 290 -1.53 -5.50 -7.47
C SER A 290 -1.75 -5.66 -5.97
N GLY A 291 -1.41 -6.84 -5.43
CA GLY A 291 -1.40 -7.08 -3.99
C GLY A 291 -2.77 -6.98 -3.32
N GLN A 292 -3.85 -7.20 -4.07
CA GLN A 292 -5.22 -7.11 -3.55
C GLN A 292 -5.50 -8.27 -2.58
N ARG A 293 -5.85 -7.99 -1.33
CA ARG A 293 -6.19 -8.98 -0.30
C ARG A 293 -7.46 -8.56 0.44
N VAL A 294 -8.27 -9.53 0.83
CA VAL A 294 -9.27 -9.34 1.89
C VAL A 294 -8.71 -9.96 3.16
N VAL A 295 -8.51 -9.16 4.20
CA VAL A 295 -7.91 -9.62 5.46
C VAL A 295 -8.98 -9.61 6.55
N PHE A 296 -9.34 -10.78 7.08
CA PHE A 296 -10.22 -10.94 8.22
C PHE A 296 -9.44 -10.79 9.54
N SER A 297 -10.07 -10.12 10.50
CA SER A 297 -9.50 -9.96 11.84
C SER A 297 -9.52 -11.27 12.63
N PRO A 298 -8.65 -11.45 13.63
CA PRO A 298 -8.62 -12.67 14.45
C PRO A 298 -9.95 -12.95 15.18
N ALA A 299 -10.75 -11.91 15.42
CA ALA A 299 -12.04 -12.06 16.08
C ALA A 299 -13.17 -12.47 15.11
N ALA A 300 -12.95 -12.41 13.79
CA ALA A 300 -14.00 -12.65 12.78
C ALA A 300 -14.63 -14.03 12.94
N ALA A 301 -13.83 -15.08 13.13
CA ALA A 301 -14.29 -16.45 13.25
C ALA A 301 -15.25 -16.68 14.43
N SER A 302 -15.12 -15.92 15.53
CA SER A 302 -15.99 -16.06 16.71
C SER A 302 -17.19 -15.10 16.69
N ARG A 303 -17.14 -14.02 15.90
CA ARG A 303 -18.19 -12.99 15.86
C ARG A 303 -19.15 -13.14 14.68
N LEU A 304 -18.69 -13.71 13.57
CA LEU A 304 -19.48 -13.81 12.35
C LEU A 304 -20.28 -15.11 12.30
N THR A 305 -21.58 -14.97 12.12
CA THR A 305 -22.47 -16.05 11.68
C THR A 305 -22.25 -16.32 10.19
N ASP A 306 -22.81 -17.41 9.65
CA ASP A 306 -22.76 -17.68 8.21
C ASP A 306 -23.34 -16.56 7.35
N ILE A 307 -24.42 -15.93 7.82
CA ILE A 307 -25.07 -14.83 7.10
C ILE A 307 -24.16 -13.61 7.09
N THR A 308 -23.66 -13.21 8.27
CA THR A 308 -22.81 -12.02 8.37
C THR A 308 -21.44 -12.23 7.73
N ARG A 309 -20.88 -13.45 7.74
CA ARG A 309 -19.66 -13.80 7.00
C ARG A 309 -19.84 -13.62 5.50
N ARG A 310 -20.93 -14.14 4.91
CA ARG A 310 -21.23 -13.93 3.48
C ARG A 310 -21.47 -12.47 3.13
N THR A 311 -22.14 -11.72 4.00
CA THR A 311 -22.35 -10.27 3.82
C THR A 311 -21.03 -9.51 3.81
N VAL A 312 -20.16 -9.73 4.79
CA VAL A 312 -18.82 -9.11 4.85
C VAL A 312 -18.00 -9.52 3.63
N LEU A 313 -17.98 -10.81 3.26
CA LEU A 313 -17.21 -11.27 2.10
C LEU A 313 -17.61 -10.58 0.80
N ARG A 314 -18.92 -10.41 0.55
CA ARG A 314 -19.43 -9.70 -0.64
C ARG A 314 -19.10 -8.21 -0.59
N HIS A 315 -19.20 -7.59 0.58
CA HIS A 315 -18.80 -6.19 0.79
C HIS A 315 -17.32 -6.00 0.42
N GLU A 316 -16.43 -6.81 0.99
CA GLU A 316 -14.98 -6.72 0.72
C GLU A 316 -14.64 -7.02 -0.74
N LEU A 317 -15.22 -8.05 -1.34
CA LEU A 317 -15.01 -8.34 -2.76
C LEU A 317 -15.48 -7.20 -3.67
N MET A 318 -16.47 -6.41 -3.25
CA MET A 318 -16.87 -5.23 -4.01
C MET A 318 -15.75 -4.18 -4.04
N HIS A 319 -15.05 -3.96 -2.93
CA HIS A 319 -13.87 -3.09 -2.93
C HIS A 319 -12.76 -3.60 -3.85
N ILE A 320 -12.50 -4.91 -3.86
CA ILE A 320 -11.53 -5.55 -4.76
C ILE A 320 -11.93 -5.34 -6.23
N ALA A 321 -13.19 -5.58 -6.58
CA ALA A 321 -13.69 -5.42 -7.95
C ALA A 321 -13.66 -3.96 -8.41
N ALA A 322 -14.01 -3.03 -7.52
CA ALA A 322 -14.10 -1.61 -7.80
C ALA A 322 -12.76 -0.87 -7.75
N ARG A 323 -11.70 -1.47 -7.19
CA ARG A 323 -10.45 -0.77 -6.81
C ARG A 323 -9.85 0.07 -7.92
N SER A 324 -9.78 -0.44 -9.16
CA SER A 324 -9.22 0.29 -10.32
C SER A 324 -10.03 1.54 -10.73
N LYS A 325 -11.27 1.66 -10.24
CA LYS A 325 -12.18 2.79 -10.48
C LYS A 325 -12.36 3.69 -9.28
N THR A 326 -11.74 3.38 -8.14
CA THR A 326 -11.85 4.16 -6.91
C THR A 326 -10.67 5.10 -6.77
N ARG A 327 -10.94 6.35 -6.38
CA ARG A 327 -9.93 7.36 -6.10
C ARG A 327 -10.12 7.96 -4.72
N ASP A 328 -9.01 8.29 -4.07
CA ASP A 328 -9.02 8.87 -2.74
C ASP A 328 -9.77 10.20 -2.69
N GLY A 329 -10.54 10.38 -1.61
CA GLY A 329 -11.40 11.55 -1.40
C GLY A 329 -12.71 11.54 -2.19
N SER A 330 -13.10 10.41 -2.79
CA SER A 330 -14.48 10.21 -3.26
C SER A 330 -15.44 10.12 -2.06
N PRO A 331 -16.73 10.50 -2.20
CA PRO A 331 -17.68 10.48 -1.08
C PRO A 331 -17.85 9.08 -0.48
N MET A 332 -17.71 8.98 0.85
CA MET A 332 -17.77 7.69 1.56
C MET A 332 -19.15 7.02 1.44
N TRP A 333 -20.24 7.78 1.38
CA TRP A 333 -21.58 7.20 1.18
C TRP A 333 -21.74 6.46 -0.16
N VAL A 334 -20.92 6.81 -1.16
CA VAL A 334 -20.84 6.09 -2.43
C VAL A 334 -19.97 4.85 -2.27
N LEU A 335 -18.76 5.02 -1.72
CA LEU A 335 -17.78 3.93 -1.62
C LEU A 335 -18.27 2.80 -0.71
N GLU A 336 -18.61 3.15 0.53
CA GLU A 336 -19.08 2.20 1.54
C GLU A 336 -20.52 1.78 1.29
N GLY A 337 -21.39 2.72 0.89
CA GLY A 337 -22.80 2.41 0.66
C GLY A 337 -23.01 1.41 -0.49
N PHE A 338 -22.19 1.46 -1.55
CA PHE A 338 -22.25 0.50 -2.65
C PHE A 338 -21.75 -0.88 -2.22
N ALA A 339 -20.68 -0.94 -1.40
CA ALA A 339 -20.18 -2.19 -0.82
C ALA A 339 -21.19 -2.80 0.18
N GLU A 340 -21.82 -1.99 1.02
CA GLU A 340 -22.89 -2.42 1.93
C GLU A 340 -24.13 -2.94 1.17
N TYR A 341 -24.50 -2.26 0.08
CA TYR A 341 -25.56 -2.72 -0.81
C TYR A 341 -25.20 -4.09 -1.40
N ALA A 342 -23.98 -4.26 -1.93
CA ALA A 342 -23.49 -5.54 -2.45
C ALA A 342 -23.52 -6.64 -1.38
N GLY A 343 -23.08 -6.33 -0.16
CA GLY A 343 -23.09 -7.24 0.98
C GLY A 343 -24.47 -7.80 1.31
N ASN A 344 -25.50 -6.96 1.20
CA ASN A 344 -26.88 -7.30 1.50
C ASN A 344 -27.73 -7.61 0.25
N ARG A 345 -27.15 -7.60 -0.95
CA ARG A 345 -27.85 -7.85 -2.21
C ARG A 345 -28.44 -9.25 -2.24
N GLY A 346 -29.76 -9.33 -2.45
CA GLY A 346 -30.51 -10.58 -2.45
C GLY A 346 -30.64 -11.22 -1.07
N SER A 347 -30.35 -10.49 0.00
CA SER A 347 -30.59 -10.93 1.38
C SER A 347 -32.09 -11.08 1.64
N SER A 348 -32.46 -12.12 2.41
CA SER A 348 -33.82 -12.31 2.92
C SER A 348 -34.08 -11.58 4.25
N ARG A 349 -33.08 -10.88 4.79
CA ARG A 349 -33.21 -10.13 6.05
C ARG A 349 -34.17 -8.95 5.85
N ALA A 350 -34.94 -8.65 6.89
CA ALA A 350 -35.77 -7.45 6.88
C ALA A 350 -34.87 -6.20 6.87
N TRP A 351 -35.33 -5.12 6.25
CA TRP A 351 -34.49 -3.91 6.12
C TRP A 351 -34.13 -3.30 7.46
N GLY A 352 -35.02 -3.35 8.45
CA GLY A 352 -34.71 -2.95 9.83
C GLY A 352 -33.71 -3.87 10.55
N GLU A 353 -33.44 -5.07 10.04
CA GLU A 353 -32.34 -5.91 10.53
C GLU A 353 -31.02 -5.57 9.86
N ILE A 354 -31.05 -5.07 8.61
CA ILE A 354 -29.86 -4.62 7.87
C ILE A 354 -29.41 -3.25 8.42
N ALA A 355 -30.37 -2.35 8.65
CA ALA A 355 -30.15 -0.98 9.12
C ALA A 355 -30.90 -0.69 10.43
N PRO A 356 -30.55 -1.36 11.55
CA PRO A 356 -31.27 -1.23 12.82
C PRO A 356 -31.18 0.16 13.46
N THR A 357 -30.03 0.83 13.36
CA THR A 357 -29.80 2.17 13.91
C THR A 357 -30.61 3.22 13.15
N LEU A 358 -30.58 3.17 11.82
CA LEU A 358 -31.38 4.03 10.96
C LEU A 358 -32.87 3.78 11.17
N ALA A 359 -33.30 2.52 11.24
CA ALA A 359 -34.69 2.19 11.48
C ALA A 359 -35.17 2.69 12.86
N ALA A 360 -34.30 2.68 13.87
CA ALA A 360 -34.61 3.29 15.16
C ALA A 360 -34.79 4.81 15.06
N ALA A 361 -33.91 5.51 14.32
CA ALA A 361 -34.01 6.96 14.10
C ALA A 361 -35.30 7.34 13.33
N VAL A 362 -35.68 6.56 12.31
CA VAL A 362 -36.93 6.79 11.57
C VAL A 362 -38.14 6.67 12.48
N ARG A 363 -38.19 5.63 13.32
CA ARG A 363 -39.30 5.42 14.27
C ARG A 363 -39.37 6.48 15.37
N SER A 364 -38.25 7.13 15.71
CA SER A 364 -38.24 8.25 16.66
C SER A 364 -38.58 9.60 16.03
N GLY A 365 -38.73 9.66 14.70
CA GLY A 365 -38.96 10.90 13.96
C GLY A 365 -37.67 11.71 13.68
N ASP A 366 -36.50 11.08 13.88
CA ASP A 366 -35.18 11.68 13.69
C ASP A 366 -34.52 11.17 12.39
N THR A 367 -35.31 10.95 11.33
CA THR A 367 -34.81 10.47 10.02
C THR A 367 -33.72 11.42 9.49
N PRO A 368 -32.52 10.91 9.17
CA PRO A 368 -31.50 11.71 8.51
C PRO A 368 -32.01 12.31 7.21
N THR A 369 -31.87 13.62 7.05
CA THR A 369 -32.30 14.34 5.83
C THR A 369 -31.15 14.65 4.89
N GLU A 370 -29.90 14.47 5.33
CA GLU A 370 -28.69 14.76 4.56
C GLU A 370 -27.91 13.47 4.27
N PHE A 371 -27.18 13.43 3.15
CA PHE A 371 -26.18 12.38 2.95
C PHE A 371 -25.11 12.45 4.05
N PRO A 372 -24.62 11.31 4.55
CA PRO A 372 -23.64 11.32 5.62
C PRO A 372 -22.32 11.91 5.14
N ASP A 373 -21.73 12.76 5.98
CA ASP A 373 -20.41 13.35 5.79
C ASP A 373 -19.31 12.31 6.02
N ASP A 374 -18.21 12.42 5.27
CA ASP A 374 -17.10 11.46 5.33
C ASP A 374 -16.53 11.30 6.75
N THR A 375 -16.53 12.37 7.55
CA THR A 375 -16.05 12.31 8.94
C THR A 375 -16.90 11.42 9.85
N GLN A 376 -18.16 11.17 9.48
CA GLN A 376 -19.09 10.36 10.27
C GLN A 376 -18.81 8.86 10.15
N PHE A 377 -18.08 8.40 9.13
CA PHE A 377 -17.75 6.98 8.94
C PHE A 377 -16.69 6.47 9.93
N SER A 378 -16.05 7.36 10.70
CA SER A 378 -15.04 7.02 11.70
C SER A 378 -15.35 7.62 13.06
N GLY A 379 -14.65 7.16 14.10
CA GLY A 379 -14.75 7.73 15.44
C GLY A 379 -15.87 7.12 16.29
N VAL A 380 -16.94 7.87 16.55
CA VAL A 380 -17.97 7.47 17.52
C VAL A 380 -18.81 6.31 16.96
N PRO A 381 -18.85 5.12 17.61
CA PRO A 381 -19.43 3.92 17.01
C PRO A 381 -20.89 4.05 16.55
N VAL A 382 -21.74 4.72 17.33
CA VAL A 382 -23.16 4.91 16.98
C VAL A 382 -23.33 5.86 15.79
N VAL A 383 -22.47 6.88 15.67
CA VAL A 383 -22.48 7.83 14.54
C VAL A 383 -22.02 7.12 13.27
N SER A 384 -20.95 6.34 13.37
CA SER A 384 -20.43 5.52 12.27
C SER A 384 -21.46 4.49 11.81
N SER A 385 -22.09 3.75 12.73
CA SER A 385 -23.14 2.78 12.37
C SER A 385 -24.29 3.46 11.62
N LEU A 386 -24.77 4.61 12.09
CA LEU A 386 -25.82 5.35 11.40
C LEU A 386 -25.37 5.84 10.00
N ALA A 387 -24.11 6.25 9.84
CA ALA A 387 -23.57 6.68 8.55
C ALA A 387 -23.50 5.53 7.53
N TYR A 388 -22.97 4.35 7.93
CA TYR A 388 -22.94 3.15 7.08
C TYR A 388 -24.36 2.68 6.71
N GLU A 389 -25.27 2.61 7.68
CA GLU A 389 -26.65 2.21 7.44
C GLU A 389 -27.42 3.21 6.56
N SER A 390 -27.15 4.52 6.73
CA SER A 390 -27.69 5.56 5.84
C SER A 390 -27.13 5.41 4.42
N ALA A 391 -25.81 5.20 4.27
CA ALA A 391 -25.17 4.97 2.99
C ALA A 391 -25.73 3.74 2.27
N TRP A 392 -25.93 2.63 2.98
CA TRP A 392 -26.63 1.45 2.48
C TRP A 392 -28.02 1.82 1.95
N SER A 393 -28.82 2.54 2.75
CA SER A 393 -30.19 2.89 2.38
C SER A 393 -30.28 3.83 1.17
N ILE A 394 -29.30 4.73 0.98
CA ILE A 394 -29.19 5.58 -0.21
C ILE A 394 -28.97 4.71 -1.45
N ASN A 395 -28.03 3.76 -1.39
CA ASN A 395 -27.71 2.86 -2.50
C ASN A 395 -28.86 1.89 -2.79
N ALA A 396 -29.55 1.39 -1.75
CA ALA A 396 -30.73 0.56 -1.87
C ALA A 396 -31.90 1.32 -2.53
N TYR A 397 -32.16 2.57 -2.13
CA TYR A 397 -33.13 3.45 -2.80
C TYR A 397 -32.78 3.66 -4.28
N ILE A 398 -31.52 3.94 -4.60
CA ILE A 398 -31.09 4.15 -5.99
C ILE A 398 -31.31 2.89 -6.82
N ALA A 399 -30.96 1.72 -6.29
CA ALA A 399 -31.20 0.45 -6.96
C ALA A 399 -32.70 0.16 -7.15
N ASP A 400 -33.53 0.42 -6.13
CA ASP A 400 -34.97 0.21 -6.20
C ASP A 400 -35.65 1.16 -7.21
N ARG A 401 -35.25 2.43 -7.21
CA ARG A 401 -35.87 3.48 -8.04
C ARG A 401 -35.37 3.53 -9.48
N PHE A 402 -34.08 3.30 -9.68
CA PHE A 402 -33.39 3.50 -10.97
C PHE A 402 -32.75 2.22 -11.53
N GLY A 403 -32.69 1.15 -10.74
CA GLY A 403 -32.08 -0.13 -11.11
C GLY A 403 -30.58 -0.22 -10.77
N GLU A 404 -30.11 -1.45 -10.55
CA GLU A 404 -28.70 -1.74 -10.21
C GLU A 404 -27.70 -1.23 -11.26
N ALA A 405 -28.07 -1.27 -12.55
CA ALA A 405 -27.20 -0.73 -13.61
C ALA A 405 -26.90 0.76 -13.42
N LYS A 406 -27.92 1.55 -13.04
CA LYS A 406 -27.76 2.98 -12.75
C LYS A 406 -27.01 3.22 -11.44
N LEU A 407 -27.19 2.35 -10.45
CA LEU A 407 -26.40 2.38 -9.23
C LEU A 407 -24.90 2.20 -9.54
N THR A 408 -24.54 1.17 -10.31
CA THR A 408 -23.16 0.88 -10.71
C THR A 408 -22.56 2.01 -11.57
N ASP A 409 -23.34 2.58 -12.51
CA ASP A 409 -22.91 3.75 -13.30
C ASP A 409 -22.67 4.98 -12.41
N LEU A 410 -23.51 5.18 -11.39
CA LEU A 410 -23.37 6.30 -10.46
C LEU A 410 -22.12 6.13 -9.59
N PHE A 411 -21.87 4.93 -9.08
CA PHE A 411 -20.64 4.62 -8.37
C PHE A 411 -19.42 5.01 -9.22
N ARG A 412 -19.37 4.56 -10.48
CA ARG A 412 -18.24 4.89 -11.38
C ARG A 412 -18.09 6.38 -11.65
N ALA A 413 -19.21 7.10 -11.73
CA ALA A 413 -19.20 8.55 -11.95
C ALA A 413 -18.72 9.33 -10.72
N LEU A 414 -18.98 8.81 -9.51
CA LEU A 414 -18.70 9.50 -8.25
C LEU A 414 -17.42 9.01 -7.54
N ALA A 415 -16.90 7.83 -7.86
CA ALA A 415 -15.64 7.28 -7.34
C ALA A 415 -14.39 7.94 -7.98
N SER A 416 -14.46 9.24 -8.29
CA SER A 416 -13.45 9.98 -9.06
C SER A 416 -12.59 10.93 -8.22
N GLY A 417 -12.63 10.81 -6.90
CA GLY A 417 -11.91 11.63 -5.94
C GLY A 417 -12.71 12.85 -5.50
N LYS A 418 -12.01 13.81 -4.87
CA LYS A 418 -12.62 15.03 -4.33
C LYS A 418 -13.39 15.79 -5.40
N MET A 419 -14.59 16.24 -5.06
CA MET A 419 -15.45 16.99 -5.97
C MET A 419 -16.20 18.11 -5.25
N THR A 420 -16.61 19.14 -6.00
CA THR A 420 -17.47 20.20 -5.47
C THR A 420 -18.93 19.74 -5.44
N ALA A 421 -19.79 20.47 -4.71
CA ALA A 421 -21.22 20.20 -4.72
C ALA A 421 -21.85 20.35 -6.13
N GLU A 422 -21.32 21.26 -6.96
CA GLU A 422 -21.77 21.44 -8.35
C GLU A 422 -21.36 20.24 -9.22
N ASP A 423 -20.13 19.74 -9.06
CA ASP A 423 -19.68 18.52 -9.74
C ASP A 423 -20.53 17.31 -9.36
N LEU A 424 -20.83 17.16 -8.06
CA LEU A 424 -21.67 16.09 -7.53
C LEU A 424 -23.07 16.12 -8.16
N ASP A 425 -23.74 17.27 -8.12
CA ASP A 425 -25.07 17.44 -8.70
C ASP A 425 -25.09 17.20 -10.22
N SER A 426 -24.08 17.72 -10.93
CA SER A 426 -23.93 17.50 -12.37
C SER A 426 -23.79 16.01 -12.73
N ARG A 427 -22.96 15.27 -11.99
CA ARG A 427 -22.74 13.82 -12.20
C ARG A 427 -23.96 12.98 -11.85
N ILE A 428 -24.63 13.29 -10.74
CA ILE A 428 -25.89 12.63 -10.36
C ILE A 428 -26.93 12.85 -11.48
N ARG A 429 -27.14 14.10 -11.93
CA ARG A 429 -28.07 14.40 -13.03
C ARG A 429 -27.75 13.65 -14.30
N ALA A 430 -26.46 13.59 -14.67
CA ALA A 430 -26.03 12.90 -15.89
C ALA A 430 -26.35 11.40 -15.86
N VAL A 431 -26.27 10.75 -14.69
CA VAL A 431 -26.49 9.30 -14.57
C VAL A 431 -27.96 8.96 -14.33
N VAL A 432 -28.60 9.55 -13.32
CA VAL A 432 -29.95 9.17 -12.86
C VAL A 432 -31.05 10.15 -13.28
N GLY A 433 -30.69 11.27 -13.92
CA GLY A 433 -31.66 12.22 -14.50
C GLY A 433 -32.27 13.22 -13.52
N VAL A 434 -31.96 13.12 -12.23
CA VAL A 434 -32.45 14.01 -11.16
C VAL A 434 -31.29 14.72 -10.46
N GLY A 435 -31.54 15.85 -9.81
CA GLY A 435 -30.53 16.56 -9.03
C GLY A 435 -30.25 15.95 -7.66
N THR A 436 -29.18 16.37 -6.99
CA THR A 436 -28.83 15.92 -5.63
C THR A 436 -29.98 16.12 -4.65
N GLU A 437 -30.64 17.28 -4.67
CA GLU A 437 -31.74 17.60 -3.76
C GLU A 437 -32.98 16.74 -4.00
N GLU A 438 -33.31 16.45 -5.26
CA GLU A 438 -34.41 15.56 -5.60
C GLU A 438 -34.10 14.10 -5.24
N LEU A 439 -32.85 13.67 -5.46
CA LEU A 439 -32.39 12.34 -5.06
C LEU A 439 -32.48 12.17 -3.53
N ARG A 440 -32.02 13.17 -2.78
CA ARG A 440 -32.07 13.22 -1.32
C ARG A 440 -33.51 13.17 -0.80
N ALA A 441 -34.41 13.99 -1.34
CA ALA A 441 -35.81 13.98 -0.95
C ALA A 441 -36.47 12.62 -1.19
N GLY A 442 -36.24 12.02 -2.38
CA GLY A 442 -36.77 10.69 -2.69
C GLY A 442 -36.19 9.59 -1.80
N TRP A 443 -34.91 9.67 -1.44
CA TRP A 443 -34.29 8.75 -0.47
C TRP A 443 -34.94 8.87 0.92
N VAL A 444 -35.19 10.08 1.42
CA VAL A 444 -35.84 10.30 2.72
C VAL A 444 -37.25 9.69 2.72
N ASP A 445 -38.05 9.94 1.67
CA ASP A 445 -39.39 9.37 1.54
C ASP A 445 -39.37 7.85 1.47
N TRP A 446 -38.43 7.28 0.70
CA TRP A 446 -38.22 5.84 0.61
C TRP A 446 -37.84 5.23 1.96
N THR A 447 -36.92 5.87 2.68
CA THR A 447 -36.44 5.42 3.99
C THR A 447 -37.57 5.41 5.01
N ASN A 448 -38.36 6.47 5.07
CA ASN A 448 -39.54 6.54 5.92
C ASN A 448 -40.58 5.45 5.58
N SER A 449 -40.78 5.18 4.29
CA SER A 449 -41.80 4.21 3.84
C SER A 449 -41.43 2.76 4.12
N HIS A 450 -40.14 2.44 4.24
CA HIS A 450 -39.69 1.05 4.38
C HIS A 450 -39.06 0.72 5.74
N LEU A 451 -38.61 1.71 6.49
CA LEU A 451 -38.04 1.53 7.83
C LEU A 451 -38.91 2.10 8.97
N GLY A 452 -39.94 2.88 8.63
CA GLY A 452 -40.86 3.53 9.57
C GLY A 452 -41.98 2.66 10.13
#